data_AF-A0A838JWF1-F1
#
_entry.id   AF-A0A838JWF1-F1
#
_cell.length_a   1.000
_cell.length_b   1.000
_cell.length_c   1.000
_cell.angle_alpha   90.00
_cell.angle_beta   90.00
_cell.angle_gamma   90.00
#
_symmetry.space_group_name_H-M   'P 1'
#
loop_
_entity.id
_entity.type
_entity.pdbx_description
1 polymer ?
#
loop_
_entity_poly.entity_id
_entity_poly.type
_entity_poly.pdbx_seq_one_letter_code
_entity_poly.pdbx_strand_id
1 'polypeptide(L)'
;MQTGRCPVGITTQDPELERRVDPEWGARRVRNYLQVLDMELATLARACGKSDVHHLEREDLVALTIESAAMAKVPLAGTDWIPGVTGL
;
A
#
# COMPACT_ATOMS: atom_id res chain seq x y z
N MET A 1 13.99 15.89 9.01
CA MET A 1 15.04 15.37 8.11
C MET A 1 15.63 16.53 7.34
N GLN A 2 16.75 17.11 7.77
CA GLN A 2 17.31 18.32 7.12
C GLN A 2 18.81 18.50 7.44
N THR A 3 19.61 17.44 7.27
CA THR A 3 21.08 17.56 7.43
C THR A 3 21.81 17.59 6.10
N GLY A 4 21.17 17.21 4.98
CA GLY A 4 21.82 17.06 3.68
C GLY A 4 22.88 15.94 3.64
N ARG A 5 22.99 15.13 4.69
CA ARG A 5 24.02 14.09 4.86
C ARG A 5 23.42 12.69 4.81
N CYS A 6 22.60 12.44 3.79
CA CYS A 6 22.00 11.14 3.57
C CYS A 6 23.11 10.10 3.40
N PRO A 7 23.22 9.09 4.29
CA PRO A 7 24.34 8.15 4.25
C PRO A 7 24.34 7.25 3.01
N VAL A 8 23.18 7.12 2.36
CA VAL A 8 22.97 6.31 1.14
C VAL A 8 22.92 7.13 -0.14
N GLY A 9 23.17 8.44 -0.09
CA GLY A 9 23.34 9.26 -1.30
C GLY A 9 22.06 9.74 -2.01
N ILE A 10 20.86 9.47 -1.47
CA ILE A 10 19.59 9.82 -2.16
C ILE A 10 19.20 11.29 -1.96
N THR A 11 19.32 11.80 -0.73
CA THR A 11 18.86 13.15 -0.34
C THR A 11 20.02 14.01 0.15
N THR A 12 21.06 14.11 -0.67
CA THR A 12 22.29 14.88 -0.40
C THR A 12 22.71 15.66 -1.65
N GLN A 13 23.52 16.71 -1.46
CA GLN A 13 24.21 17.48 -2.51
C GLN A 13 25.74 17.35 -2.38
N ASP A 14 26.21 16.49 -1.45
CA ASP A 14 27.64 16.23 -1.25
C ASP A 14 28.12 15.22 -2.31
N PRO A 15 29.07 15.59 -3.20
CA PRO A 15 29.52 14.72 -4.28
C PRO A 15 30.08 13.37 -3.81
N GLU A 16 30.65 13.28 -2.60
CA GLU A 16 31.15 12.00 -2.07
C GLU A 16 30.01 11.08 -1.62
N LEU A 17 28.93 11.66 -1.10
CA LEU A 17 27.75 10.92 -0.66
C LEU A 17 26.85 10.53 -1.84
N GLU A 18 26.69 11.42 -2.83
CA GLU A 18 25.91 11.14 -4.06
C GLU A 18 26.45 9.92 -4.80
N ARG A 19 27.78 9.76 -4.90
CA ARG A 19 28.41 8.60 -5.56
C ARG A 19 28.11 7.25 -4.92
N ARG A 20 27.48 7.22 -3.74
CA ARG A 20 27.07 5.98 -3.06
C ARG A 20 25.82 5.34 -3.67
N VAL A 21 25.01 6.10 -4.40
CA VAL A 21 23.87 5.55 -5.13
C VAL A 21 24.33 5.09 -6.52
N ASP A 22 24.00 3.85 -6.87
CA ASP A 22 24.09 3.35 -8.25
C ASP A 22 22.73 3.59 -8.93
N PRO A 23 22.61 4.56 -9.86
CA PRO A 23 21.34 4.89 -10.48
C PRO A 23 20.77 3.76 -11.33
N GLU A 24 21.60 2.98 -12.01
CA GLU A 24 21.13 1.89 -12.87
C GLU A 24 20.58 0.74 -12.03
N TRP A 25 21.29 0.39 -10.95
CA TRP A 25 20.81 -0.62 -10.01
C TRP A 25 19.53 -0.17 -9.29
N GLY A 26 19.48 1.10 -8.86
CA GLY A 26 18.30 1.71 -8.24
C GLY A 26 17.08 1.68 -9.18
N ALA A 27 17.26 2.12 -10.43
CA ALA A 27 16.21 2.12 -11.44
C ALA A 27 15.64 0.71 -11.68
N ARG A 28 16.51 -0.30 -11.78
CA ARG A 28 16.08 -1.71 -11.94
C ARG A 28 15.23 -2.19 -10.77
N ARG A 29 15.58 -1.80 -9.53
CA ARG A 29 14.80 -2.18 -8.35
C ARG A 29 13.45 -1.48 -8.30
N VAL A 30 13.40 -0.18 -8.60
CA VAL A 30 12.13 0.57 -8.66
C VAL A 30 11.22 -0.04 -9.71
N ARG A 31 11.74 -0.35 -10.91
CA ARG A 31 10.97 -1.05 -11.94
C ARG A 31 10.40 -2.38 -11.44
N ASN A 32 11.23 -3.24 -10.86
CA ASN A 32 10.79 -4.54 -10.36
C ASN A 32 9.74 -4.38 -9.24
N TYR A 33 9.93 -3.42 -8.34
CA TYR A 33 8.98 -3.14 -7.26
C TYR A 33 7.61 -2.72 -7.82
N LEU A 34 7.59 -1.78 -8.77
CA LEU A 34 6.35 -1.32 -9.40
C LEU A 34 5.66 -2.44 -10.19
N GLN A 35 6.42 -3.29 -10.89
CA GLN A 35 5.87 -4.44 -11.60
C GLN A 35 5.21 -5.45 -10.65
N VAL A 36 5.85 -5.76 -9.52
CA VAL A 36 5.27 -6.67 -8.52
C VAL A 36 4.03 -6.07 -7.89
N LEU A 37 4.08 -4.79 -7.48
CA LEU A 37 2.93 -4.10 -6.93
C LEU A 37 1.73 -4.09 -7.89
N ASP A 38 1.95 -3.85 -9.17
CA ASP A 38 0.90 -3.87 -10.19
C ASP A 38 0.24 -5.26 -10.28
N MET A 39 1.06 -6.32 -10.33
CA MET A 39 0.57 -7.70 -10.34
C MET A 39 -0.21 -8.08 -9.08
N GLU A 40 0.28 -7.66 -7.90
CA GLU A 40 -0.37 -7.91 -6.62
C GLU A 40 -1.70 -7.17 -6.51
N LEU A 41 -1.74 -5.89 -6.86
CA LEU A 41 -2.95 -5.09 -6.86
C LEU A 41 -4.01 -5.69 -7.80
N ALA A 42 -3.62 -6.08 -9.01
CA ALA A 42 -4.50 -6.75 -9.95
C ALA A 42 -5.00 -8.10 -9.41
N THR A 43 -4.18 -8.82 -8.63
CA THR A 43 -4.57 -10.08 -7.99
C THR A 43 -5.60 -9.85 -6.88
N LEU A 44 -5.42 -8.82 -6.05
CA LEU A 44 -6.39 -8.43 -5.02
C LEU A 44 -7.73 -8.02 -5.65
N ALA A 45 -7.72 -7.19 -6.68
CA ALA A 45 -8.94 -6.79 -7.38
C ALA A 45 -9.71 -8.00 -7.95
N ARG A 46 -9.00 -8.96 -8.56
CA ARG A 46 -9.61 -10.21 -9.04
C ARG A 46 -10.17 -11.07 -7.91
N ALA A 47 -9.53 -11.13 -6.75
CA ALA A 47 -10.04 -11.85 -5.59
C ALA A 47 -11.36 -11.26 -5.07
N CYS A 48 -11.55 -9.94 -5.21
CA CYS A 48 -12.81 -9.23 -4.98
C CYS A 48 -13.81 -9.36 -6.16
N GLY A 49 -13.51 -10.16 -7.19
CA GLY A 49 -14.38 -10.34 -8.36
C GLY A 49 -14.37 -9.16 -9.35
N LYS A 50 -13.39 -8.26 -9.26
CA LYS A 50 -13.26 -7.07 -10.13
C LYS A 50 -12.24 -7.31 -11.23
N SER A 51 -12.56 -6.84 -12.44
CA SER A 51 -11.65 -6.88 -13.60
C SER A 51 -10.66 -5.71 -13.66
N ASP A 52 -10.95 -4.64 -12.93
CA ASP A 52 -10.15 -3.41 -12.87
C ASP A 52 -10.07 -2.94 -11.41
N VAL A 53 -8.92 -2.42 -11.01
CA VAL A 53 -8.64 -1.94 -9.66
C VAL A 53 -9.48 -0.71 -9.29
N HIS A 54 -9.90 0.08 -10.29
CA HIS A 54 -10.76 1.25 -10.10
C HIS A 54 -12.22 0.85 -9.83
N HIS A 55 -12.59 -0.42 -10.00
CA HIS A 55 -13.92 -0.94 -9.66
C HIS A 55 -14.02 -1.50 -8.24
N LEU A 56 -12.95 -1.36 -7.43
CA LEU A 56 -13.02 -1.66 -6.01
C LEU A 56 -13.94 -0.64 -5.32
N GLU A 57 -14.93 -1.16 -4.62
CA GLU A 57 -15.95 -0.38 -3.93
C GLU A 57 -15.84 -0.62 -2.43
N ARG A 58 -16.62 0.13 -1.66
CA ARG A 58 -16.64 0.03 -0.20
C ARG A 58 -17.07 -1.36 0.28
N GLU A 59 -17.92 -2.04 -0.48
CA GLU A 59 -18.43 -3.37 -0.19
C GLU A 59 -17.34 -4.45 -0.26
N ASP A 60 -16.22 -4.18 -0.94
CA ASP A 60 -15.07 -5.09 -1.03
C ASP A 60 -14.16 -5.00 0.23
N LEU A 61 -14.42 -4.07 1.14
CA LEU A 61 -13.64 -3.86 2.37
C LEU A 61 -14.20 -4.62 3.56
N VAL A 62 -13.29 -5.16 4.38
CA VAL A 62 -13.57 -5.69 5.71
C VAL A 62 -12.58 -5.12 6.73
N ALA A 63 -13.02 -4.95 7.97
CA ALA A 63 -12.19 -4.48 9.07
C ALA A 63 -11.58 -5.67 9.84
N LEU A 64 -10.32 -5.53 10.26
CA LEU A 64 -9.64 -6.54 11.08
C LEU A 64 -9.86 -6.34 12.59
N THR A 65 -10.38 -5.18 13.02
CA THR A 65 -10.68 -4.88 14.43
C THR A 65 -12.08 -4.30 14.57
N ILE A 66 -12.66 -4.45 15.77
CA ILE A 66 -14.01 -3.98 16.10
C ILE A 66 -14.08 -2.45 16.02
N GLU A 67 -13.05 -1.75 16.49
CA GLU A 67 -12.97 -0.28 16.45
C GLU A 67 -12.94 0.21 15.00
N SER A 68 -12.13 -0.45 14.16
CA SER A 68 -12.05 -0.12 12.72
C SER A 68 -13.39 -0.38 12.03
N ALA A 69 -14.06 -1.49 12.35
CA ALA A 69 -15.39 -1.82 11.82
C ALA A 69 -16.43 -0.75 12.22
N ALA A 70 -16.42 -0.33 13.50
CA ALA A 70 -17.33 0.70 14.01
C ALA A 70 -17.08 2.07 13.38
N MET A 71 -15.81 2.49 13.28
CA MET A 71 -15.42 3.81 12.77
C MET A 71 -15.62 3.92 11.25
N ALA A 72 -15.15 2.92 10.50
CA ALA A 72 -15.24 2.91 9.05
C ALA A 72 -16.61 2.41 8.55
N LYS A 73 -17.44 1.85 9.44
CA LYS A 73 -18.77 1.26 9.18
C LYS A 73 -18.75 0.14 8.13
N VAL A 74 -17.72 -0.69 8.14
CA VAL A 74 -17.56 -1.87 7.26
C VAL A 74 -17.60 -3.15 8.11
N PRO A 75 -17.95 -4.32 7.54
CA PRO A 75 -18.08 -5.56 8.31
C PRO A 75 -16.77 -5.97 8.98
N LEU A 76 -16.87 -6.60 10.16
CA LEU A 76 -15.74 -7.28 10.80
C LEU A 76 -15.41 -8.55 10.01
N ALA A 77 -14.13 -8.75 9.68
CA ALA A 77 -13.67 -9.87 8.87
C ALA A 77 -14.19 -11.22 9.39
N GLY A 78 -14.75 -12.02 8.47
CA GLY A 78 -15.36 -13.31 8.78
C GLY A 78 -16.81 -13.24 9.28
N THR A 79 -17.42 -12.05 9.28
CA THR A 79 -18.82 -11.83 9.72
C THR A 79 -19.51 -10.78 8.83
N ASP A 80 -20.83 -10.69 8.91
CA ASP A 80 -21.62 -9.59 8.34
C ASP A 80 -21.89 -8.45 9.34
N TRP A 81 -21.25 -8.51 10.53
CA TRP A 81 -21.53 -7.61 11.64
C TRP A 81 -20.71 -6.32 11.56
N ILE A 82 -21.41 -5.20 11.69
CA ILE A 82 -20.90 -3.83 11.81
C ILE A 82 -21.31 -3.28 13.18
N PRO A 83 -20.36 -3.13 14.14
CA PRO A 83 -20.68 -2.66 15.48
C PRO A 83 -21.37 -1.29 15.47
N GLY A 84 -22.52 -1.20 16.15
CA GLY A 84 -23.30 0.04 16.24
C GLY A 84 -24.10 0.42 15.00
N VAL A 85 -24.07 -0.40 13.93
CA VAL A 85 -24.87 -0.18 12.71
C VAL A 85 -25.83 -1.36 12.48
N THR A 86 -25.30 -2.57 12.40
CA THR A 86 -26.10 -3.78 12.29
C THR A 86 -26.29 -4.36 13.69
N GLY A 87 -27.53 -4.70 14.05
CA GLY A 87 -27.79 -5.51 15.24
C GLY A 87 -27.12 -6.88 15.12
N LEU A 88 -26.83 -7.50 16.26
CA LEU A 88 -26.70 -8.96 16.30
C LEU A 88 -28.09 -9.58 16.07
#